data_AF-T1AW33-F1
#
_entry.id   AF-T1AW33-F1
#
_cell.length_a   1.000
_cell.length_b   1.000
_cell.length_c   1.000
_cell.angle_alpha   90.00
_cell.angle_beta   90.00
_cell.angle_gamma   90.00
#
_symmetry.space_group_name_H-M   'P 1'
#
loop_
_entity.id
_entity.type
_entity.pdbx_description
1 polymer ?
#
loop_
_entity_poly.entity_id
_entity_poly.type
_entity_poly.pdbx_seq_one_letter_code
_entity_poly.pdbx_strand_id
1 'polypeptide(L)'
;MSIKINSKIKTYSLAKDTAKPNESFIPEADRRLKLGMVPNATALLRWEKRPRPVGGNPAWTYMVDAPNGAFAVSVGHIENGHASPFEVWVMGEAPRGLSALAKSVSMDMRSMDRAWLKKKLESLAKCPGQSFVMAMPDGINVRVPSEVAAFARLVLWRCNELNAFADEGGAMPLIEALMSKREPKTTTEGTLSWTVDVANVGTGDDFVLFLKEATLPNGQRRPFSIW
;
A
#
# COMPACT_ATOMS: atom_id res chain seq x y z
N MET A 1 37.53 3.57 23.92
CA MET A 1 37.20 4.61 24.92
C MET A 1 35.73 4.48 25.28
N SER A 2 35.42 3.94 26.47
CA SER A 2 34.05 3.73 26.94
C SER A 2 33.62 4.93 27.79
N ILE A 3 32.56 5.62 27.39
CA ILE A 3 31.99 6.74 28.15
C ILE A 3 31.10 6.17 29.24
N LYS A 4 31.52 6.28 30.50
CA LYS A 4 30.69 6.00 31.68
C LYS A 4 29.97 7.28 32.10
N ILE A 5 28.63 7.26 32.08
CA ILE A 5 27.79 8.35 32.59
C ILE A 5 27.83 8.28 34.12
N ASN A 6 28.46 9.27 34.75
CA ASN A 6 28.85 9.24 36.17
C ASN A 6 27.94 10.04 37.12
N SER A 7 26.75 10.45 36.70
CA SER A 7 25.79 11.11 37.59
C SER A 7 24.35 11.01 37.10
N LYS A 8 23.42 10.77 38.04
CA LYS A 8 21.96 10.77 37.77
C LYS A 8 21.49 12.20 37.49
N ILE A 9 20.71 12.38 36.43
CA ILE A 9 20.02 13.63 36.12
C ILE A 9 19.07 13.95 37.29
N LYS A 10 19.31 15.06 37.99
CA LYS A 10 18.60 15.42 39.24
C LYS A 10 17.48 16.46 39.06
N THR A 11 17.21 16.91 37.85
CA THR A 11 16.14 17.87 37.58
C THR A 11 15.59 17.66 36.17
N TYR A 12 14.41 17.05 36.08
CA TYR A 12 13.53 17.18 34.93
C TYR A 12 12.15 17.58 35.45
N SER A 13 11.49 18.51 34.77
CA SER A 13 10.07 18.81 34.98
C SER A 13 9.30 18.29 33.79
N LEU A 14 8.28 17.47 34.04
CA LEU A 14 7.31 17.07 33.02
C LEU A 14 6.49 18.30 32.64
N ALA A 15 6.20 18.46 31.35
CA ALA A 15 5.28 19.48 30.88
C ALA A 15 3.93 19.29 31.59
N LYS A 16 3.40 20.37 32.18
CA LYS A 16 2.05 20.35 32.78
C LYS A 16 1.05 20.34 31.64
N ASP A 17 0.37 19.21 31.49
CA ASP A 17 -0.72 19.03 30.53
C ASP A 17 -1.91 19.89 30.97
N THR A 18 -2.10 21.04 30.30
CA THR A 18 -3.22 21.96 30.54
C THR A 18 -4.40 21.72 29.60
N ALA A 19 -4.38 20.63 28.84
CA ALA A 19 -5.54 20.19 28.08
C ALA A 19 -6.63 19.73 29.05
N LYS A 20 -7.77 20.44 29.09
CA LYS A 20 -8.96 19.98 29.82
C LYS A 20 -9.32 18.58 29.31
N PRO A 21 -9.39 17.55 30.17
CA PRO A 21 -9.79 16.22 29.74
C PRO A 21 -11.22 16.30 29.22
N ASN A 22 -11.43 15.91 27.97
CA ASN A 22 -12.78 15.66 27.46
C ASN A 22 -13.48 14.68 28.43
N GLU A 23 -14.62 15.09 28.98
CA GLU A 23 -15.38 14.35 30.02
C GLU A 23 -16.11 13.10 29.50
N SER A 24 -15.41 12.22 28.77
CA SER A 24 -15.91 10.88 28.42
C SER A 24 -14.81 9.82 28.37
N PHE A 25 -13.80 9.95 29.24
CA PHE A 25 -12.80 8.90 29.43
C PHE A 25 -13.36 7.79 30.33
N ILE A 26 -13.89 6.74 29.71
CA ILE A 26 -14.15 5.48 30.40
C ILE A 26 -12.81 4.72 30.45
N PRO A 27 -12.30 4.34 31.63
CA PRO A 27 -11.09 3.51 31.75
C PRO A 27 -11.40 2.08 31.30
N GLU A 28 -11.50 1.85 29.99
CA GLU A 28 -11.66 0.51 29.43
C GLU A 28 -10.27 -0.16 29.29
N ALA A 29 -10.17 -1.42 29.75
CA ALA A 29 -9.00 -2.26 29.53
C ALA A 29 -8.81 -2.63 28.05
N ASP A 30 -9.91 -2.67 27.27
CA ASP A 30 -9.90 -2.94 25.83
C ASP A 30 -10.15 -1.67 25.03
N ARG A 31 -9.06 -0.95 24.71
CA ARG A 31 -9.08 0.30 23.91
C ARG A 31 -8.90 0.06 22.40
N ARG A 32 -9.32 -1.10 21.89
CA ARG A 32 -9.27 -1.40 20.46
C ARG A 32 -10.11 -0.40 19.66
N LEU A 33 -9.68 -0.12 18.43
CA LEU A 33 -10.45 0.72 17.50
C LEU A 33 -11.82 0.06 17.24
N LYS A 34 -12.92 0.75 17.55
CA LYS A 34 -14.28 0.27 17.25
C LYS A 34 -14.73 0.86 15.91
N LEU A 35 -15.09 0.01 14.95
CA LEU A 35 -15.66 0.45 13.67
C LEU A 35 -17.18 0.47 13.77
N GLY A 36 -17.80 1.60 13.43
CA GLY A 36 -19.26 1.76 13.48
C GLY A 36 -20.01 1.05 12.34
N MET A 37 -19.33 0.74 11.23
CA MET A 37 -19.89 0.00 10.10
C MET A 37 -18.81 -0.79 9.37
N VAL A 38 -19.22 -1.80 8.61
CA VAL A 38 -18.36 -2.54 7.68
C VAL A 38 -18.89 -2.32 6.27
N PRO A 39 -18.15 -1.64 5.39
CA PRO A 39 -18.57 -1.39 4.02
C PRO A 39 -18.57 -2.68 3.18
N ASN A 40 -19.57 -2.85 2.31
CA ASN A 40 -19.63 -3.99 1.39
C ASN A 40 -18.95 -3.67 0.06
N ALA A 41 -17.70 -4.12 -0.10
CA ALA A 41 -16.89 -3.90 -1.29
C ALA A 41 -16.89 -5.08 -2.29
N THR A 42 -17.73 -6.11 -2.10
CA THR A 42 -17.66 -7.34 -2.91
C THR A 42 -18.16 -7.19 -4.35
N ALA A 43 -18.98 -6.17 -4.64
CA ALA A 43 -19.59 -5.96 -5.96
C ALA A 43 -18.70 -5.20 -6.98
N LEU A 44 -17.40 -5.03 -6.71
CA LEU A 44 -16.56 -4.03 -7.38
C LEU A 44 -15.62 -4.56 -8.45
N LEU A 45 -15.55 -5.89 -8.59
CA LEU A 45 -14.79 -6.50 -9.68
C LEU A 45 -15.56 -6.32 -10.99
N ARG A 46 -15.03 -5.46 -11.87
CA ARG A 46 -15.51 -5.35 -13.25
C ARG A 46 -15.33 -6.66 -14.01
N TRP A 47 -14.23 -7.37 -13.71
CA TRP A 47 -13.89 -8.66 -14.28
C TRP A 47 -13.55 -9.66 -13.17
N GLU A 48 -14.52 -10.49 -12.80
CA GLU A 48 -14.33 -11.60 -11.85
C GLU A 48 -13.29 -12.60 -12.35
N LYS A 49 -13.26 -12.84 -13.68
CA LYS A 49 -12.27 -13.70 -14.36
C LYS A 49 -11.40 -12.87 -15.28
N ARG A 50 -10.13 -13.27 -15.43
CA ARG A 50 -9.18 -12.65 -16.38
C ARG A 50 -9.76 -12.71 -17.81
N PRO A 51 -9.94 -11.58 -18.51
CA PRO A 51 -10.30 -11.57 -19.93
C PRO A 51 -9.26 -12.32 -20.77
N ARG A 52 -9.72 -13.05 -21.80
CA ARG A 52 -8.85 -13.80 -22.74
C ARG A 52 -9.26 -13.48 -24.18
N PRO A 53 -8.77 -12.36 -24.75
CA PRO A 53 -8.98 -12.05 -26.16
C PRO A 53 -8.35 -13.14 -27.05
N VAL A 54 -9.05 -13.53 -28.12
CA VAL A 54 -8.63 -14.62 -29.03
C VAL A 54 -7.33 -14.28 -29.77
N GLY A 55 -7.15 -13.02 -30.16
CA GLY A 55 -5.96 -12.53 -30.88
C GLY A 55 -4.75 -12.22 -29.99
N GLY A 56 -4.79 -12.60 -28.72
CA GLY A 56 -3.81 -12.15 -27.73
C GLY A 56 -4.14 -10.76 -27.18
N ASN A 57 -3.27 -10.29 -26.30
CA ASN A 57 -3.51 -9.09 -25.52
C ASN A 57 -2.65 -7.91 -26.01
N PRO A 58 -3.25 -6.78 -26.43
CA PRO A 58 -2.52 -5.53 -26.61
C PRO A 58 -1.81 -5.11 -25.32
N ALA A 59 -0.50 -4.90 -25.40
CA ALA A 59 0.31 -4.47 -24.26
C ALA A 59 1.46 -3.57 -24.70
N TRP A 60 1.84 -2.65 -23.81
CA TRP A 60 3.06 -1.86 -23.94
C TRP A 60 4.09 -2.31 -22.93
N THR A 61 5.33 -2.48 -23.39
CA THR A 61 6.45 -2.93 -22.55
C THR A 61 7.48 -1.83 -22.44
N TYR A 62 7.83 -1.50 -21.20
CA TYR A 62 8.88 -0.55 -20.85
C TYR A 62 10.06 -1.29 -20.23
N MET A 63 11.28 -0.90 -20.60
CA MET A 63 12.51 -1.43 -20.02
C MET A 63 12.96 -0.55 -18.85
N VAL A 64 13.42 -1.18 -17.77
CA VAL A 64 13.96 -0.51 -16.59
C VAL A 64 15.34 -1.08 -16.30
N ASP A 65 16.36 -0.26 -16.50
CA ASP A 65 17.74 -0.56 -16.14
C ASP A 65 17.98 -0.11 -14.70
N ALA A 66 17.62 -0.95 -13.73
CA ALA A 66 17.81 -0.65 -12.31
C ALA A 66 19.19 -1.12 -11.82
N PRO A 67 19.73 -0.54 -10.73
CA PRO A 67 21.05 -0.88 -10.21
C PRO A 67 21.26 -2.36 -9.88
N ASN A 68 20.18 -3.05 -9.48
CA ASN A 68 20.21 -4.43 -8.99
C ASN A 68 19.74 -5.46 -10.04
N GLY A 69 19.44 -5.03 -11.26
CA GLY A 69 18.95 -5.91 -12.32
C GLY A 69 18.07 -5.18 -13.32
N ALA A 70 18.14 -5.61 -14.58
CA ALA A 70 17.30 -5.07 -15.64
C ALA A 70 15.98 -5.85 -15.72
N PHE A 71 14.86 -5.14 -15.79
CA PHE A 71 13.54 -5.77 -15.90
C PHE A 71 12.60 -5.01 -16.83
N ALA A 72 11.60 -5.74 -17.33
CA ALA A 72 10.56 -5.22 -18.20
C ALA A 72 9.25 -5.08 -17.44
N VAL A 73 8.54 -3.98 -17.66
CA VAL A 73 7.17 -3.73 -17.17
C VAL A 73 6.23 -3.74 -18.36
N SER A 74 5.36 -4.74 -18.45
CA SER A 74 4.40 -4.88 -19.55
C SER A 74 2.99 -4.63 -19.06
N VAL A 75 2.33 -3.58 -19.56
CA VAL A 75 0.98 -3.17 -19.17
C VAL A 75 0.02 -3.51 -20.30
N GLY A 76 -0.93 -4.40 -20.02
CA GLY A 76 -1.96 -4.85 -20.94
C GLY A 76 -3.28 -4.11 -20.78
N HIS A 77 -3.98 -3.91 -21.88
CA HIS A 77 -5.28 -3.23 -21.92
C HIS A 77 -6.30 -3.99 -22.77
N ILE A 78 -7.58 -3.83 -22.45
CA ILE A 78 -8.69 -4.34 -23.26
C ILE A 78 -9.30 -3.19 -24.03
N GLU A 79 -9.64 -3.42 -25.30
CA GLU A 79 -10.31 -2.46 -26.18
C GLU A 79 -11.74 -2.94 -26.47
N ASN A 80 -12.70 -2.48 -25.65
CA ASN A 80 -14.12 -2.75 -25.85
C ASN A 80 -14.88 -1.41 -25.88
N GLY A 81 -14.70 -0.64 -26.95
CA GLY A 81 -15.23 0.72 -27.11
C GLY A 81 -14.41 1.81 -26.40
N HIS A 82 -13.77 1.48 -25.28
CA HIS A 82 -12.78 2.30 -24.58
C HIS A 82 -11.60 1.44 -24.14
N ALA A 83 -10.37 1.94 -24.30
CA ALA A 83 -9.17 1.22 -23.90
C ALA A 83 -9.02 1.29 -22.37
N SER A 84 -8.97 0.15 -21.69
CA SER A 84 -8.86 0.11 -20.22
C SER A 84 -7.74 -0.82 -19.76
N PRO A 85 -6.86 -0.37 -18.84
CA PRO A 85 -5.84 -1.26 -18.28
C PRO A 85 -6.52 -2.38 -17.52
N PHE A 86 -6.00 -3.60 -17.64
CA PHE A 86 -6.55 -4.78 -16.94
C PHE A 86 -5.49 -5.70 -16.33
N GLU A 87 -4.24 -5.63 -16.78
CA GLU A 87 -3.15 -6.39 -16.19
C GLU A 87 -1.80 -5.72 -16.40
N VAL A 88 -0.87 -6.07 -15.52
CA VAL A 88 0.53 -5.71 -15.62
C VAL A 88 1.41 -6.89 -15.25
N TRP A 89 2.50 -7.05 -15.97
CA TRP A 89 3.49 -8.09 -15.77
C TRP A 89 4.87 -7.48 -15.57
N VAL A 90 5.68 -8.17 -14.79
CA VAL A 90 7.08 -7.84 -14.58
C VAL A 90 7.91 -9.07 -14.95
N MET A 91 8.93 -8.87 -15.77
CA MET A 91 9.77 -9.92 -16.33
C MET A 91 11.25 -9.54 -16.27
N GLY A 92 12.16 -10.50 -16.22
CA GLY A 92 13.60 -10.25 -16.07
C GLY A 92 14.05 -10.23 -14.60
N GLU A 93 15.11 -9.50 -14.31
CA GLU A 93 15.82 -9.48 -13.02
C GLU A 93 15.18 -8.53 -12.01
N ALA A 94 13.84 -8.52 -11.96
CA ALA A 94 13.10 -7.67 -11.06
C ALA A 94 13.36 -8.05 -9.58
N PRO A 95 13.35 -7.07 -8.66
CA PRO A 95 13.55 -7.35 -7.25
C PRO A 95 12.47 -8.29 -6.71
N ARG A 96 12.86 -9.07 -5.69
CA ARG A 96 11.98 -10.06 -5.06
C ARG A 96 10.65 -9.43 -4.66
N GLY A 97 9.56 -10.10 -5.00
CA GLY A 97 8.20 -9.66 -4.68
C GLY A 97 7.60 -8.66 -5.68
N LEU A 98 8.38 -8.03 -6.57
CA LEU A 98 7.83 -7.07 -7.54
C LEU A 98 6.83 -7.75 -8.51
N SER A 99 7.10 -8.98 -8.95
CA SER A 99 6.15 -9.74 -9.78
C SER A 99 4.86 -10.09 -9.04
N ALA A 100 4.93 -10.35 -7.73
CA ALA A 100 3.74 -10.58 -6.90
C ALA A 100 2.95 -9.27 -6.71
N LEU A 101 3.64 -8.15 -6.51
CA LEU A 101 3.03 -6.82 -6.48
C LEU A 101 2.32 -6.50 -7.80
N ALA A 102 2.94 -6.81 -8.95
CA ALA A 102 2.33 -6.63 -10.27
C ALA A 102 1.03 -7.44 -10.43
N LYS A 103 0.97 -8.66 -9.84
CA LYS A 103 -0.28 -9.44 -9.78
C LYS A 103 -1.35 -8.80 -8.92
N SER A 104 -0.99 -8.23 -7.78
CA SER A 104 -1.91 -7.48 -6.94
C SER A 104 -2.46 -6.25 -7.69
N VAL A 105 -1.59 -5.46 -8.32
CA VAL A 105 -1.99 -4.31 -9.15
C VAL A 105 -2.88 -4.73 -10.33
N SER A 106 -2.61 -5.88 -10.95
CA SER A 106 -3.49 -6.43 -12.00
C SER A 106 -4.91 -6.71 -11.48
N MET A 107 -5.07 -7.10 -10.22
CA MET A 107 -6.40 -7.26 -9.63
C MET A 107 -7.10 -5.92 -9.43
N ASP A 108 -6.37 -4.88 -9.02
CA ASP A 108 -6.94 -3.53 -8.90
C ASP A 108 -7.34 -2.96 -10.26
N MET A 109 -6.58 -3.23 -11.33
CA MET A 109 -6.94 -2.84 -12.70
C MET A 109 -8.25 -3.47 -13.20
N ARG A 110 -8.65 -4.61 -12.61
CA ARG A 110 -9.93 -5.29 -12.90
C ARG A 110 -11.07 -4.79 -12.02
N SER A 111 -10.80 -3.93 -11.04
CA SER A 111 -11.85 -3.26 -10.29
C SER A 111 -12.47 -2.10 -11.11
N MET A 112 -13.70 -1.72 -10.76
CA MET A 112 -14.33 -0.52 -11.28
C MET A 112 -13.76 0.76 -10.64
N ASP A 113 -13.15 0.65 -9.46
CA ASP A 113 -12.65 1.79 -8.68
C ASP A 113 -11.28 2.26 -9.20
N ARG A 114 -11.31 3.20 -10.16
CA ARG A 114 -10.10 3.78 -10.77
C ARG A 114 -9.35 4.68 -9.79
N ALA A 115 -10.05 5.31 -8.85
CA ALA A 115 -9.44 6.12 -7.80
C ALA A 115 -8.59 5.25 -6.85
N TRP A 116 -9.06 4.04 -6.52
CA TRP A 116 -8.29 3.06 -5.76
C TRP A 116 -6.99 2.66 -6.46
N LEU A 117 -7.07 2.30 -7.75
CA LEU A 117 -5.89 1.97 -8.55
C LEU A 117 -4.90 3.15 -8.58
N LYS A 118 -5.37 4.36 -8.89
CA LYS A 118 -4.54 5.58 -8.91
C LYS A 118 -3.87 5.80 -7.57
N LYS A 119 -4.64 5.77 -6.47
CA LYS A 119 -4.14 6.00 -5.12
C LYS A 119 -3.04 5.01 -4.73
N LYS A 120 -3.24 3.73 -5.06
CA LYS A 120 -2.26 2.68 -4.81
C LYS A 120 -0.98 2.93 -5.60
N LEU A 121 -1.08 3.22 -6.90
CA LEU A 121 0.08 3.50 -7.73
C LEU A 121 0.82 4.77 -7.30
N GLU A 122 0.11 5.84 -6.91
CA GLU A 122 0.73 7.05 -6.36
C GLU A 122 1.48 6.80 -5.05
N SER A 123 0.99 5.87 -4.23
CA SER A 123 1.67 5.42 -3.02
C SER A 123 2.94 4.64 -3.36
N LEU A 124 2.84 3.67 -4.29
CA LEU A 124 3.98 2.87 -4.75
C LEU A 124 5.05 3.73 -5.45
N ALA A 125 4.66 4.78 -6.18
CA ALA A 125 5.56 5.74 -6.83
C ALA A 125 6.43 6.54 -5.84
N LYS A 126 6.13 6.45 -4.54
CA LYS A 126 6.86 7.08 -3.43
C LYS A 126 7.55 6.04 -2.53
N CYS A 127 7.49 4.75 -2.88
CA CYS A 127 8.08 3.68 -2.09
C CYS A 127 9.61 3.87 -1.98
N PRO A 128 10.18 3.92 -0.77
CA PRO A 128 11.62 4.10 -0.59
C PRO A 128 12.39 2.84 -1.00
N GLY A 129 13.66 3.01 -1.38
CA GLY A 129 14.57 1.93 -1.76
C GLY A 129 15.89 2.50 -2.24
N GLN A 130 16.58 1.80 -3.13
CA GLN A 130 17.77 2.32 -3.78
C GLN A 130 17.37 3.26 -4.91
N SER A 131 17.63 4.56 -4.76
CA SER A 131 17.28 5.54 -5.78
C SER A 131 18.17 5.43 -7.02
N PHE A 132 17.60 5.64 -8.21
CA PHE A 132 18.35 5.65 -9.48
C PHE A 132 17.67 6.60 -10.50
N VAL A 133 18.31 6.77 -11.65
CA VAL A 133 17.76 7.56 -12.77
C VAL A 133 17.24 6.60 -13.82
N MET A 134 16.05 6.89 -14.34
CA MET A 134 15.50 6.22 -15.51
C MET A 134 14.95 7.26 -16.49
N ALA A 135 14.98 6.93 -17.78
CA ALA A 135 14.23 7.68 -18.77
C ALA A 135 12.74 7.31 -18.66
N MET A 136 11.88 8.31 -18.54
CA MET A 136 10.44 8.13 -18.73
C MET A 136 10.12 7.95 -20.22
N PRO A 137 8.91 7.51 -20.60
CA PRO A 137 8.56 7.27 -22.00
C PRO A 137 8.63 8.51 -22.91
N ASP A 138 8.59 9.72 -22.35
CA ASP A 138 8.84 10.99 -23.07
C ASP A 138 10.33 11.30 -23.30
N GLY A 139 11.23 10.40 -22.88
CA GLY A 139 12.68 10.56 -22.96
C GLY A 139 13.27 11.41 -21.83
N ILE A 140 12.46 11.93 -20.91
CA ILE A 140 12.95 12.75 -19.81
C ILE A 140 13.51 11.85 -18.71
N ASN A 141 14.77 12.11 -18.36
CA ASN A 141 15.42 11.43 -17.25
C ASN A 141 14.87 11.93 -15.91
N VAL A 142 14.35 11.01 -15.11
CA VAL A 142 13.82 11.28 -13.78
C VAL A 142 14.54 10.44 -12.73
N ARG A 143 14.77 11.02 -11.55
CA ARG A 143 15.21 10.25 -10.39
C ARG A 143 14.00 9.61 -9.71
N VAL A 144 14.07 8.31 -9.52
CA VAL A 144 13.07 7.50 -8.81
C VAL A 144 13.67 7.01 -7.48
N PRO A 145 12.84 6.89 -6.41
CA PRO A 145 13.34 6.48 -5.10
C PRO A 145 13.62 4.98 -4.98
N SER A 146 13.09 4.15 -5.89
CA SER A 146 13.24 2.69 -5.88
C SER A 146 12.76 2.06 -7.20
N GLU A 147 13.03 0.76 -7.37
CA GLU A 147 12.53 -0.06 -8.47
C GLU A 147 11.00 -0.22 -8.44
N VAL A 148 10.43 -0.29 -7.23
CA VAL A 148 8.97 -0.30 -7.03
C VAL A 148 8.36 1.03 -7.51
N ALA A 149 9.03 2.14 -7.21
CA ALA A 149 8.58 3.45 -7.66
C ALA A 149 8.73 3.64 -9.18
N ALA A 150 9.80 3.12 -9.78
CA ALA A 150 9.98 3.05 -11.24
C ALA A 150 8.81 2.31 -11.90
N PHE A 151 8.52 1.10 -11.42
CA PHE A 151 7.39 0.29 -11.86
C PHE A 151 6.08 1.08 -11.78
N ALA A 152 5.78 1.68 -10.62
CA ALA A 152 4.52 2.38 -10.41
C ALA A 152 4.36 3.61 -11.32
N ARG A 153 5.45 4.36 -11.57
CA ARG A 153 5.43 5.52 -12.47
C ARG A 153 5.17 5.12 -13.92
N LEU A 154 5.73 4.02 -14.40
CA LEU A 154 5.47 3.50 -15.74
C LEU A 154 4.04 3.00 -15.90
N VAL A 155 3.51 2.33 -14.87
CA VAL A 155 2.10 1.91 -14.88
C VAL A 155 1.16 3.12 -14.86
N LEU A 156 1.43 4.13 -14.02
CA LEU A 156 0.68 5.39 -14.02
C LEU A 156 0.73 6.07 -15.39
N TRP A 157 1.91 6.14 -16.01
CA TRP A 157 2.09 6.69 -17.35
C TRP A 157 1.15 6.02 -18.33
N ARG A 158 1.20 4.68 -18.41
CA ARG A 158 0.35 3.94 -19.34
C ARG A 158 -1.13 4.09 -19.03
N CYS A 159 -1.52 4.11 -17.76
CA CYS A 159 -2.91 4.34 -17.37
C CYS A 159 -3.40 5.74 -17.81
N ASN A 160 -2.55 6.77 -17.74
CA ASN A 160 -2.87 8.11 -18.24
C ASN A 160 -3.02 8.12 -19.77
N GLU A 161 -2.13 7.45 -20.51
CA GLU A 161 -2.25 7.32 -21.98
C GLU A 161 -3.57 6.65 -22.39
N LEU A 162 -4.01 5.66 -21.61
CA LEU A 162 -5.29 4.95 -21.80
C LEU A 162 -6.49 5.73 -21.28
N ASN A 163 -6.31 6.98 -20.82
CA ASN A 163 -7.35 7.81 -20.23
C ASN A 163 -8.10 7.11 -19.07
N ALA A 164 -7.43 6.21 -18.36
CA ALA A 164 -8.05 5.30 -17.39
C ALA A 164 -8.58 6.00 -16.13
N PHE A 165 -8.17 7.25 -15.90
CA PHE A 165 -8.51 8.03 -14.71
C PHE A 165 -9.41 9.24 -15.02
N ALA A 166 -9.94 9.35 -16.24
CA ALA A 166 -10.82 10.47 -16.61
C ALA A 166 -12.13 10.52 -15.81
N ASP A 167 -12.62 9.36 -15.36
CA ASP A 167 -13.87 9.22 -14.59
C ASP A 167 -13.61 9.04 -13.09
N GLU A 168 -12.70 9.84 -12.51
CA GLU A 168 -12.44 9.87 -11.06
C GLU A 168 -13.65 10.34 -10.24
N GLY A 169 -14.72 10.83 -10.88
CA GLY A 169 -15.99 11.21 -10.24
C GLY A 169 -17.01 10.08 -10.11
N GLY A 170 -16.74 8.90 -10.69
CA GLY A 170 -17.59 7.72 -10.52
C GLY A 170 -17.62 7.21 -9.07
N ALA A 171 -18.43 6.19 -8.80
CA ALA A 171 -18.48 5.57 -7.47
C ALA A 171 -17.08 5.05 -7.07
N MET A 172 -16.59 5.46 -5.89
CA MET A 172 -15.28 5.05 -5.34
C MET A 172 -15.41 4.20 -4.06
N PRO A 173 -16.15 3.09 -4.09
CA PRO A 173 -16.50 2.33 -2.89
C PRO A 173 -15.31 1.68 -2.17
N LEU A 174 -14.15 1.44 -2.81
CA LEU A 174 -12.95 0.99 -2.09
C LEU A 174 -12.30 2.14 -1.34
N ILE A 175 -12.25 3.33 -1.94
CA ILE A 175 -11.75 4.54 -1.27
C ILE A 175 -12.67 4.95 -0.12
N GLU A 176 -13.99 4.92 -0.34
CA GLU A 176 -15.00 5.19 0.69
C GLU A 176 -15.00 4.14 1.80
N ALA A 177 -14.63 2.90 1.47
CA ALA A 177 -14.50 1.82 2.45
C ALA A 177 -13.24 1.92 3.33
N LEU A 178 -12.29 2.81 3.01
CA LEU A 178 -11.10 3.00 3.85
C LEU A 178 -11.52 3.52 5.23
N MET A 179 -11.17 2.77 6.27
CA MET A 179 -11.42 3.17 7.66
C MET A 179 -10.77 4.53 8.00
N SER A 180 -9.65 4.85 7.35
CA SER A 180 -8.93 6.12 7.51
C SER A 180 -7.92 6.35 6.37
N LYS A 181 -7.54 7.61 6.11
CA LYS A 181 -6.50 7.96 5.12
C LYS A 181 -5.07 7.64 5.58
N ARG A 182 -4.85 7.58 6.90
CA ARG A 182 -3.58 7.22 7.55
C ARG A 182 -3.92 6.29 8.70
N GLU A 183 -3.04 5.34 8.99
CA GLU A 183 -3.24 4.39 10.09
C GLU A 183 -3.70 5.14 11.36
N PRO A 184 -4.84 4.72 11.96
CA PRO A 184 -5.30 5.27 13.22
C PRO A 184 -4.25 5.00 14.30
N LYS A 185 -3.64 6.07 14.83
CA LYS A 185 -2.70 5.95 15.93
C LYS A 185 -3.44 5.81 17.23
N THR A 186 -2.94 4.93 18.09
CA THR A 186 -3.37 4.87 19.48
C THR A 186 -2.94 6.16 20.18
N THR A 187 -3.72 6.60 21.16
CA THR A 187 -3.29 7.72 22.02
C THR A 187 -2.10 7.30 22.88
N THR A 188 -1.59 8.22 23.70
CA THR A 188 -0.53 7.95 24.70
C THR A 188 -0.89 6.84 25.68
N GLU A 189 -2.16 6.49 25.76
CA GLU A 189 -2.69 5.45 26.64
C GLU A 189 -2.61 4.03 26.05
N GLY A 190 -2.23 3.89 24.77
CA GLY A 190 -2.07 2.61 24.11
C GLY A 190 -3.37 1.93 23.66
N THR A 191 -3.22 0.69 23.19
CA THR A 191 -4.32 -0.23 22.83
C THR A 191 -3.88 -1.67 23.08
N LEU A 192 -4.83 -2.60 23.11
CA LEU A 192 -4.49 -4.03 23.11
C LEU A 192 -4.04 -4.46 21.71
N SER A 193 -2.87 -5.09 21.65
CA SER A 193 -2.31 -5.72 20.46
C SER A 193 -1.87 -7.14 20.79
N TRP A 194 -2.06 -8.06 19.86
CA TRP A 194 -1.50 -9.40 19.98
C TRP A 194 -0.01 -9.34 19.67
N THR A 195 0.82 -9.86 20.57
CA THR A 195 2.28 -9.86 20.43
C THR A 195 2.78 -11.30 20.43
N VAL A 196 3.64 -11.65 19.47
CA VAL A 196 4.21 -12.99 19.35
C VAL A 196 5.67 -12.93 18.90
N ASP A 197 6.48 -13.83 19.44
CA ASP A 197 7.84 -14.08 18.95
C ASP A 197 7.78 -15.04 17.75
N VAL A 198 8.44 -14.67 16.65
CA VAL A 198 8.49 -15.44 15.40
C VAL A 198 9.90 -15.92 15.17
N ALA A 199 10.08 -17.24 15.16
CA ALA A 199 11.33 -17.90 14.76
C ALA A 199 11.08 -18.76 13.51
N ASN A 200 11.66 -18.37 12.37
CA ASN A 200 11.57 -19.10 11.11
C ASN A 200 12.87 -19.84 10.79
N VAL A 201 12.88 -21.17 11.00
CA VAL A 201 14.07 -22.02 10.77
C VAL A 201 14.50 -22.06 9.30
N GLY A 202 13.57 -21.91 8.36
CA GLY A 202 13.88 -21.99 6.92
C GLY A 202 14.59 -20.76 6.37
N THR A 203 14.36 -19.58 6.97
CA THR A 203 14.98 -18.31 6.56
C THR A 203 15.99 -17.79 7.57
N GLY A 204 15.97 -18.30 8.80
CA GLY A 204 16.74 -17.79 9.94
C GLY A 204 16.17 -16.52 10.57
N ASP A 205 14.95 -16.10 10.21
CA ASP A 205 14.34 -14.90 10.78
C ASP A 205 13.96 -15.12 12.25
N ASP A 206 14.32 -14.16 13.10
CA ASP A 206 13.97 -14.13 14.53
C ASP A 206 13.55 -12.70 14.91
N PHE A 207 12.25 -12.49 15.13
CA PHE A 207 11.68 -11.16 15.38
C PHE A 207 10.37 -11.20 16.18
N VAL A 208 10.00 -10.07 16.77
CA VAL A 208 8.72 -9.88 17.47
C VAL A 208 7.72 -9.22 16.54
N LEU A 209 6.49 -9.73 16.54
CA LEU A 209 5.37 -9.21 15.75
C LEU A 209 4.30 -8.61 16.66
N PHE A 210 3.83 -7.41 16.34
CA PHE A 210 2.72 -6.74 17.02
C PHE A 210 1.54 -6.56 16.07
N LEU A 211 0.38 -7.11 16.43
CA LEU A 211 -0.83 -7.08 15.63
C LEU A 211 -1.92 -6.26 16.32
N LYS A 212 -2.27 -5.11 15.73
CA LYS A 212 -3.39 -4.29 16.20
C LYS A 212 -4.68 -4.79 15.58
N GLU A 213 -5.71 -4.89 16.41
CA GLU A 213 -7.04 -5.34 16.01
C GLU A 213 -8.09 -4.26 16.19
N ALA A 214 -9.05 -4.23 15.28
CA ALA A 214 -10.25 -3.43 15.38
C ALA A 214 -11.44 -4.33 15.73
N THR A 215 -12.39 -3.81 16.49
CA THR A 215 -13.66 -4.46 16.81
C THR A 215 -14.72 -3.99 15.82
N LEU A 216 -15.36 -4.96 15.16
CA LEU A 216 -16.47 -4.75 14.23
C LEU A 216 -17.82 -4.60 14.96
N PRO A 217 -18.89 -4.08 14.31
CA PRO A 217 -20.22 -3.96 14.93
C PRO A 217 -20.82 -5.29 15.43
N ASN A 218 -20.43 -6.40 14.82
CA ASN A 218 -20.86 -7.75 15.23
C ASN A 218 -20.00 -8.34 16.36
N GLY A 219 -19.12 -7.54 16.98
CA GLY A 219 -18.22 -7.96 18.05
C GLY A 219 -16.99 -8.73 17.59
N GLN A 220 -16.86 -9.06 16.30
CA GLN A 220 -15.66 -9.75 15.79
C GLN A 220 -14.44 -8.83 15.81
N ARG A 221 -13.27 -9.42 16.04
CA ARG A 221 -11.98 -8.74 15.93
C ARG A 221 -11.35 -8.99 14.57
N ARG A 222 -10.73 -7.97 13.98
CA ARG A 222 -9.99 -8.07 12.72
C ARG A 222 -8.67 -7.33 12.80
N PRO A 223 -7.57 -7.93 12.31
CA PRO A 223 -6.30 -7.23 12.22
C PRO A 223 -6.38 -6.09 11.21
N PHE A 224 -5.77 -4.96 11.52
CA PHE A 224 -5.68 -3.82 10.59
C PHE A 224 -4.27 -3.23 10.47
N SER A 225 -3.34 -3.59 11.37
CA SER A 225 -1.95 -3.15 11.32
C SER A 225 -1.03 -4.20 11.93
N ILE A 226 0.12 -4.41 11.31
CA ILE A 226 1.21 -5.29 11.75
C ILE A 226 2.50 -4.47 11.83
N TRP A 227 3.28 -4.70 12.89
CA TRP A 227 4.57 -4.07 13.14
C TRP A 227 5.58 -5.13 13.57
#